data_AF-A0A918H934-F1
#
_entry.id   AF-A0A918H934-F1
#
_cell.length_a   1.000
_cell.length_b   1.000
_cell.length_c   1.000
_cell.angle_alpha   90.00
_cell.angle_beta   90.00
_cell.angle_gamma   90.00
#
_symmetry.space_group_name_H-M   'P 1'
#
loop_
_entity.id
_entity.type
_entity.pdbx_description
1 polymer ?
#
loop_
_entity_poly.entity_id
_entity_poly.type
_entity_poly.pdbx_seq_one_letter_code
_entity_poly.pdbx_strand_id
1 'polypeptide(L)' 'MTERAAEPTGPLIPMPEKTPAALRVAVARLDSGVLHAFDQQWDEAMRQARDEYTLTPPRAFVEHWWSWVGVARYPRCLA' A
#
# COMPACT_ATOMS: atom_id res chain seq x y z
N MET A 1 -10.73 -17.09 34.73
CA MET A 1 -10.49 -17.57 33.35
C MET A 1 -11.15 -16.57 32.41
N THR A 2 -10.39 -15.59 31.92
CA THR A 2 -10.84 -14.66 30.89
C THR A 2 -9.86 -14.82 29.74
N GLU A 3 -10.22 -15.68 28.79
CA GLU A 3 -9.57 -15.74 27.48
C GLU A 3 -9.88 -14.41 26.78
N ARG A 4 -9.03 -13.40 26.97
CA ARG A 4 -8.94 -12.32 26.00
C ARG A 4 -8.42 -12.99 24.74
N ALA A 5 -9.29 -13.18 23.75
CA ALA A 5 -8.88 -13.53 22.40
C ALA A 5 -7.71 -12.61 22.05
N ALA A 6 -6.52 -13.21 21.90
CA ALA A 6 -5.31 -12.47 21.56
C ALA A 6 -5.58 -11.79 20.22
N GLU A 7 -5.93 -10.50 20.26
CA GLU A 7 -6.09 -9.69 19.07
C GLU A 7 -4.83 -9.87 18.23
N PRO A 8 -4.96 -10.18 16.93
CA PRO A 8 -3.85 -10.68 16.13
C PRO A 8 -2.68 -9.72 16.28
N THR A 9 -1.64 -10.20 16.97
CA THR A 9 -0.43 -9.40 17.24
C THR A 9 0.48 -9.32 16.00
N GLY A 10 0.05 -9.94 14.91
CA GLY A 10 0.71 -9.94 13.61
C GLY A 10 0.26 -8.82 12.67
N PRO A 11 0.86 -8.75 11.47
CA PRO A 11 0.42 -7.88 10.41
C PRO A 11 -0.97 -8.29 9.91
N LEU A 12 -1.82 -7.32 9.57
CA LEU A 12 -3.18 -7.55 9.06
C LEU A 12 -3.18 -8.30 7.72
N ILE A 13 -2.16 -8.08 6.91
CA ILE A 13 -1.93 -8.75 5.64
C ILE A 13 -0.44 -9.12 5.50
N PRO A 14 -0.11 -10.22 4.80
CA PRO A 14 1.27 -10.48 4.41
C PRO A 14 1.81 -9.33 3.55
N MET A 15 3.13 -9.20 3.48
CA MET A 15 3.74 -8.26 2.54
C MET A 15 3.25 -8.63 1.12
N PRO A 16 2.69 -7.69 0.35
CA PRO A 16 2.27 -7.96 -1.03
C PRO A 16 3.49 -8.27 -1.92
N GLU A 17 3.32 -8.30 -3.25
CA GLU A 17 4.44 -8.22 -4.20
C GLU A 17 4.66 -6.75 -4.63
N LYS A 18 5.89 -6.39 -5.04
CA LYS A 18 6.23 -5.02 -5.50
C LYS A 18 5.65 -4.75 -6.89
N THR A 19 4.33 -4.89 -7.02
CA THR A 19 3.57 -4.68 -8.24
C THR A 19 2.36 -3.79 -7.95
N PRO A 20 1.96 -2.91 -8.89
CA PRO A 20 0.83 -2.01 -8.68
C PRO A 20 -0.47 -2.75 -8.34
N ALA A 21 -0.72 -3.89 -8.99
CA ALA A 21 -1.90 -4.70 -8.75
C ALA A 21 -1.94 -5.31 -7.34
N ALA A 22 -0.82 -5.88 -6.86
CA ALA A 22 -0.74 -6.43 -5.52
C ALA A 22 -0.84 -5.34 -4.45
N LEU A 23 -0.20 -4.19 -4.68
CA LEU A 23 -0.30 -3.02 -3.81
C LEU A 23 -1.73 -2.49 -3.72
N ARG A 24 -2.45 -2.38 -4.85
CA ARG A 24 -3.86 -1.95 -4.87
C ARG A 24 -4.74 -2.84 -4.01
N VAL A 25 -4.59 -4.17 -4.13
CA VAL A 25 -5.35 -5.13 -3.32
C VAL A 25 -5.00 -5.01 -1.84
N ALA A 26 -3.72 -4.81 -1.51
CA ALA A 26 -3.27 -4.61 -0.14
C ALA A 26 -3.84 -3.31 0.46
N VAL A 27 -3.77 -2.20 -0.28
CA VAL A 27 -4.32 -0.90 0.12
C VAL A 27 -5.82 -1.00 0.35
N ALA A 28 -6.57 -1.61 -0.58
CA ALA A 28 -8.02 -1.79 -0.44
C ALA A 28 -8.43 -2.60 0.81
N ARG A 29 -7.56 -3.51 1.29
CA ARG A 29 -7.78 -4.28 2.52
C ARG A 29 -7.41 -3.51 3.79
N LEU A 30 -6.47 -2.58 3.71
CA LEU A 30 -6.00 -1.80 4.85
C LEU A 30 -6.86 -0.56 5.06
N ASP A 31 -7.06 0.22 3.99
CA ASP A 31 -7.84 1.45 4.02
C ASP A 31 -8.44 1.69 2.62
N SER A 32 -9.75 1.52 2.51
CA SER A 32 -10.48 1.77 1.27
C SER A 32 -10.64 3.26 0.95
N GLY A 33 -10.46 4.15 1.93
CA GLY A 33 -10.51 5.60 1.76
C GLY A 33 -9.31 6.15 0.99
N VAL A 34 -8.13 5.52 1.12
CA VAL A 34 -6.93 5.93 0.38
C VAL A 34 -6.81 5.29 -1.01
N LEU A 35 -7.72 4.36 -1.36
CA LEU A 35 -7.71 3.69 -2.66
C LEU A 35 -7.91 4.65 -3.83
N HIS A 36 -8.75 5.68 -3.65
CA HIS A 36 -8.92 6.71 -4.66
C HIS A 36 -7.64 7.52 -4.87
N ALA A 37 -6.91 7.84 -3.79
CA ALA A 37 -5.62 8.54 -3.87
C ALA A 37 -4.56 7.67 -4.56
N PHE A 38 -4.55 6.36 -4.29
CA PHE A 38 -3.69 5.39 -4.98
C PHE A 38 -3.88 5.44 -6.49
N ASP A 39 -5.14 5.41 -6.95
CA ASP A 39 -5.45 5.43 -8.38
C ASP A 39 -5.02 6.73 -9.05
N GLN A 40 -5.32 7.86 -8.44
CA GLN A 40 -4.92 9.15 -8.97
C GLN A 40 -3.40 9.29 -9.07
N GLN A 41 -2.66 8.84 -8.05
CA GLN A 41 -1.19 8.86 -8.07
C GLN A 41 -0.61 7.91 -9.12
N TRP A 42 -1.24 6.76 -9.36
CA TRP A 42 -0.82 5.84 -10.41
C TRP A 42 -1.01 6.45 -11.81
N ASP A 43 -2.18 7.04 -12.07
CA ASP A 43 -2.45 7.73 -13.33
C ASP A 43 -1.49 8.90 -13.59
N GLU A 44 -1.17 9.67 -12.54
CA GLU A 44 -0.19 10.75 -12.61
C GLU A 44 1.22 10.21 -12.91
N ALA A 45 1.67 9.16 -12.20
CA ALA A 45 2.96 8.54 -12.45
C ALA A 45 3.07 7.97 -13.88
N MET A 46 1.99 7.38 -14.40
CA MET A 46 1.92 6.88 -15.77
C MET A 46 1.85 8.00 -16.82
N ARG A 47 1.33 9.18 -16.46
CA ARG A 47 1.37 10.37 -17.32
C ARG A 47 2.78 10.92 -17.39
N GLN A 48 3.42 11.16 -16.25
CA GLN A 48 4.80 11.62 -16.16
C GLN A 48 5.77 10.67 -16.88
N ALA A 49 5.59 9.36 -16.71
CA ALA A 49 6.38 8.36 -17.42
C ALA A 49 6.32 8.49 -18.95
N ARG A 50 5.16 8.85 -19.49
CA ARG A 50 4.96 9.07 -20.92
C ARG A 50 5.54 10.41 -21.35
N ASP A 51 5.33 11.46 -20.58
CA ASP A 51 5.78 12.81 -20.90
C ASP A 51 7.31 12.91 -20.87
N GLU A 52 7.94 12.25 -19.90
CA GLU A 52 9.40 12.26 -19.69
C GLU A 52 10.10 11.03 -20.32
N TYR A 53 9.35 10.12 -20.95
CA TYR A 53 9.85 8.86 -21.53
C TYR A 53 10.71 8.03 -20.56
N THR A 54 10.28 7.93 -19.31
CA THR A 54 11.04 7.29 -18.23
C THR A 54 10.18 6.39 -17.35
N LEU A 55 10.78 5.36 -16.77
CA LEU A 55 10.13 4.45 -15.83
C LEU A 55 10.38 4.82 -14.36
N THR A 56 11.01 5.97 -14.10
CA THR A 56 11.30 6.43 -12.73
C THR A 56 10.03 6.70 -11.92
N PRO A 57 9.03 7.46 -12.42
CA PRO A 57 7.83 7.77 -11.63
C PRO A 57 7.00 6.53 -11.23
N PRO A 58 6.72 5.56 -12.14
CA PRO A 58 6.00 4.33 -11.76
C PRO A 58 6.78 3.46 -10.77
N ARG A 59 8.11 3.40 -10.87
CA ARG A 59 8.95 2.68 -9.89
C ARG A 59 8.92 3.36 -8.52
N ALA A 60 9.04 4.69 -8.48
CA ALA A 60 8.96 5.47 -7.26
C ALA A 60 7.59 5.30 -6.58
N PHE A 61 6.51 5.27 -7.37
CA PHE A 61 5.16 4.98 -6.89
C PHE A 61 5.09 3.62 -6.19
N VAL A 62 5.59 2.56 -6.82
CA VAL A 62 5.57 1.21 -6.25
C VAL A 62 6.37 1.14 -4.94
N GLU A 63 7.56 1.74 -4.88
CA GLU A 63 8.39 1.78 -3.66
C GLU A 63 7.72 2.57 -2.52
N HIS A 64 7.08 3.70 -2.85
CA HIS A 64 6.35 4.52 -1.89
C HIS A 64 5.20 3.73 -1.25
N TRP A 65 4.32 3.16 -2.07
CA TRP A 65 3.15 2.43 -1.60
C TRP A 65 3.52 1.11 -0.93
N TRP A 66 4.57 0.43 -1.39
CA TRP A 66 5.13 -0.73 -0.70
C TRP A 66 5.54 -0.41 0.73
N SER A 67 6.25 0.70 0.92
CA SER A 67 6.69 1.15 2.24
C SER A 67 5.49 1.54 3.11
N TRP A 68 4.50 2.24 2.54
CA TRP A 68 3.26 2.59 3.24
C TRP A 68 2.50 1.34 3.71
N VAL A 69 2.29 0.34 2.84
CA VAL A 69 1.65 -0.92 3.21
C VAL A 69 2.44 -1.65 4.30
N GLY A 70 3.77 -1.59 4.23
CA GLY A 70 4.67 -2.16 5.23
C GLY A 70 4.44 -1.61 6.64
N VAL A 71 4.05 -0.34 6.75
CA VAL A 71 3.70 0.34 8.01
C VAL A 71 2.23 0.14 8.36
N ALA A 72 1.32 0.42 7.43
CA ALA A 72 -0.13 0.40 7.62
C ALA A 72 -0.67 -1.00 8.00
N ARG A 73 0.02 -2.08 7.61
CA ARG A 73 -0.31 -3.44 8.06
C ARG A 73 -0.12 -3.68 9.56
N TYR A 74 0.53 -2.77 10.29
CA TYR A 74 0.72 -2.84 11.74
C TYR A 74 -0.08 -1.74 12.46
N PRO A 75 -1.36 -2.00 12.82
CA PRO A 75 -2.22 -0.99 13.43
C PRO A 75 -1.70 -0.50 14.80
N ARG A 76 -0.86 -1.30 15.48
CA ARG A 76 -0.25 -0.97 16.77
C ARG A 76 0.90 0.06 16.70
N CYS A 77 1.40 0.39 15.51
CA CYS A 77 2.43 1.43 15.33
C CYS A 77 1.85 2.83 15.10
N LEU A 78 0.53 2.95 14.95
CA LEU A 78 -0.20 4.22 14.77
C LEU A 78 -0.85 4.72 16.09
N ALA A 79 -0.55 4.09 17.23
CA ALA A 79 -1.11 4.40 18.54
C ALA A 79 -0.22 5.35 19.37
#